data_AF-A0A954QXS5-F1
#
_entry.id   AF-A0A954QXS5-F1
#
_cell.length_a   1.000
_cell.length_b   1.000
_cell.length_c   1.000
_cell.angle_alpha   90.00
_cell.angle_beta   90.00
_cell.angle_gamma   90.00
#
_symmetry.space_group_name_H-M   'P 1'
#
loop_
_entity.id
_entity.type
_entity.pdbx_description
1 polymer ?
#
loop_
_entity_poly.entity_id
_entity_poly.type
_entity_poly.pdbx_seq_one_letter_code
_entity_poly.pdbx_strand_id
1 'polypeptide(L)'
;MRPKTTPLSLERLEARQCLAASPLVTMVRGNLIIRGTEAAELVWISHDERANQVEVRVRQAGDASDVGDRFQGSFDTAGLRRIDVRLGDGDDSLSVVSRDIARPTVIDVDGGNGDDTVYLRAVGDVPAAASLAFDLLGGEGNDSITADVQGHLMGVTDFRIAGGNGDDSLGLSLVALS
;
A
#
# COMPACT_ATOMS: atom_id res chain seq x y z
N MET A 1 20.79 61.37 12.17
CA MET A 1 20.31 59.99 12.40
C MET A 1 21.23 59.05 11.64
N ARG A 2 21.84 58.04 12.29
CA ARG A 2 22.66 57.03 11.60
C ARG A 2 21.75 55.86 11.17
N PRO A 3 21.82 55.39 9.90
CA PRO A 3 21.03 54.26 9.44
C PRO A 3 21.48 52.98 10.15
N LYS A 4 20.52 52.23 10.68
CA LYS A 4 20.74 50.96 11.35
C LYS A 4 20.85 49.88 10.27
N THR A 5 22.06 49.46 9.93
CA THR A 5 22.31 48.33 9.03
C THR A 5 22.09 47.03 9.80
N THR A 6 20.96 46.38 9.57
CA THR A 6 20.74 45.01 10.02
C THR A 6 21.54 44.08 9.11
N PRO A 7 22.48 43.28 9.63
CA PRO A 7 23.23 42.33 8.82
C PRO A 7 22.27 41.29 8.24
N LEU A 8 22.39 41.03 6.93
CA LEU A 8 21.74 39.91 6.28
C LEU A 8 22.38 38.62 6.81
N SER A 9 21.61 37.80 7.52
CA SER A 9 21.99 36.44 7.87
C SER A 9 21.37 35.49 6.86
N LEU A 10 22.21 34.75 6.14
CA LEU A 10 21.76 33.62 5.33
C LEU A 10 21.70 32.40 6.24
N GLU A 11 20.52 31.82 6.43
CA GLU A 11 20.39 30.52 7.10
C GLU A 11 21.12 29.45 6.30
N ARG A 12 21.81 28.53 7.00
CA ARG A 12 22.51 27.42 6.36
C ARG A 12 21.48 26.50 5.70
N LEU A 13 21.75 26.09 4.46
CA LEU A 13 20.90 25.18 3.68
C LEU A 13 20.57 23.89 4.44
N GLU A 14 21.50 23.46 5.30
CA GLU A 14 21.47 22.25 6.12
C GLU A 14 20.43 22.29 7.26
N ALA A 15 19.92 23.48 7.60
CA ALA A 15 18.87 23.64 8.62
C ALA A 15 17.45 23.48 8.05
N ARG A 16 17.31 23.32 6.72
CA ARG A 16 16.04 22.98 6.11
C ARG A 16 15.85 21.48 6.25
N GLN A 17 15.15 21.07 7.30
CA GLN A 17 14.38 19.84 7.25
C GLN A 17 13.50 19.96 6.00
N CYS A 18 13.86 19.26 4.93
CA CYS A 18 12.90 19.02 3.86
C CYS A 18 11.72 18.38 4.58
N LEU A 19 10.52 19.00 4.49
CA LEU A 19 9.32 18.26 4.82
C LEU A 19 9.38 17.04 3.90
N ALA A 20 9.65 15.86 4.48
CA ALA A 20 9.56 14.62 3.75
C ALA A 20 8.24 14.65 3.00
N ALA A 21 8.26 14.30 1.71
CA ALA A 21 7.05 14.26 0.91
C ALA A 21 6.01 13.43 1.68
N SER A 22 4.74 13.86 1.65
CA SER A 22 3.67 13.05 2.23
C SER A 22 3.23 12.00 1.20
N PRO A 23 2.83 10.80 1.64
CA PRO A 23 2.29 9.78 0.75
C PRO A 23 1.05 10.32 0.03
N LEU A 24 0.88 9.96 -1.24
CA LEU A 24 -0.29 10.30 -2.04
C LEU A 24 -1.31 9.16 -1.96
N VAL A 25 -2.50 9.45 -1.44
CA VAL A 25 -3.65 8.51 -1.50
C VAL A 25 -4.80 9.19 -2.22
N THR A 26 -5.28 8.60 -3.32
CA THR A 26 -6.34 9.20 -4.14
C THR A 26 -7.20 8.15 -4.85
N MET A 27 -8.46 8.51 -5.14
CA MET A 27 -9.38 7.70 -5.94
C MET A 27 -9.63 8.37 -7.28
N VAL A 28 -9.25 7.72 -8.38
CA VAL A 28 -9.41 8.26 -9.73
C VAL A 28 -10.09 7.22 -10.62
N ARG A 29 -11.34 7.49 -11.01
CA ARG A 29 -12.11 6.67 -11.97
C ARG A 29 -12.18 5.17 -11.59
N GLY A 30 -12.32 4.88 -10.29
CA GLY A 30 -12.40 3.51 -9.78
C GLY A 30 -11.05 2.86 -9.47
N ASN A 31 -9.95 3.62 -9.56
CA ASN A 31 -8.64 3.18 -9.14
C ASN A 31 -8.27 3.91 -7.84
N LEU A 32 -8.11 3.15 -6.76
CA LEU A 32 -7.46 3.64 -5.56
C LEU A 32 -5.95 3.60 -5.81
N ILE A 33 -5.29 4.75 -5.76
CA ILE A 33 -3.87 4.91 -6.01
C ILE A 33 -3.22 5.34 -4.70
N ILE A 34 -2.22 4.58 -4.26
CA ILE A 34 -1.38 4.85 -3.10
C ILE A 34 0.06 4.95 -3.61
N ARG A 35 0.73 6.07 -3.35
CA ARG A 35 2.17 6.24 -3.61
C ARG A 35 2.84 6.64 -2.30
N GLY A 36 3.76 5.82 -1.84
CA GLY A 36 4.60 6.14 -0.70
C GLY A 36 5.72 7.11 -1.06
N THR A 37 6.75 7.16 -0.22
CA THR A 37 7.76 8.22 -0.25
C THR A 37 9.16 7.63 -0.30
N GLU A 38 10.19 8.39 0.11
CA GLU A 38 11.56 7.87 0.26
C GLU A 38 11.83 7.33 1.69
N ALA A 39 10.81 7.39 2.55
CA ALA A 39 10.91 6.95 3.93
C ALA A 39 10.15 5.65 4.10
N ALA A 40 10.69 4.76 4.93
CA ALA A 40 10.01 3.56 5.38
C ALA A 40 8.61 3.89 5.94
N GLU A 41 7.60 3.20 5.44
CA GLU A 41 6.18 3.41 5.66
C GLU A 41 5.46 2.11 6.02
N LEU A 42 4.40 2.25 6.81
CA LEU A 42 3.51 1.17 7.18
C LEU A 42 2.14 1.50 6.60
N VAL A 43 1.72 0.73 5.60
CA VAL A 43 0.48 0.90 4.85
C VAL A 43 -0.49 -0.21 5.21
N TRP A 44 -1.69 0.16 5.63
CA TRP A 44 -2.78 -0.78 5.93
C TRP A 44 -3.98 -0.48 5.03
N ILE A 45 -4.48 -1.51 4.34
CA ILE A 45 -5.66 -1.45 3.50
C ILE A 45 -6.66 -2.50 3.98
N SER A 46 -7.87 -2.08 4.33
CA SER A 46 -9.00 -2.96 4.63
C SER A 46 -10.09 -2.76 3.59
N HIS A 47 -10.23 -3.72 2.67
CA HIS A 47 -11.27 -3.75 1.65
C HIS A 47 -12.39 -4.70 2.08
N ASP A 48 -13.60 -4.18 2.22
CA ASP A 48 -14.79 -4.96 2.55
C ASP A 48 -15.92 -4.57 1.60
N GLU A 49 -16.15 -5.41 0.59
CA GLU A 49 -17.17 -5.13 -0.43
C GLU A 49 -18.59 -5.21 0.13
N ARG A 50 -18.82 -6.01 1.17
CA ARG A 50 -20.12 -6.16 1.82
C ARG A 50 -20.48 -4.92 2.64
N ALA A 51 -19.49 -4.34 3.31
CA ALA A 51 -19.61 -3.04 3.97
C ALA A 51 -19.54 -1.86 2.97
N ASN A 52 -19.24 -2.15 1.70
CA ASN A 52 -19.05 -1.18 0.63
C ASN A 52 -17.95 -0.14 0.95
N GLN A 53 -16.87 -0.58 1.59
CA GLN A 53 -15.86 0.30 2.16
C GLN A 53 -14.43 -0.19 1.89
N VAL A 54 -13.53 0.74 1.56
CA VAL A 54 -12.07 0.58 1.66
C VAL A 54 -11.53 1.57 2.67
N GLU A 55 -10.89 1.09 3.72
CA GLU A 55 -10.12 1.92 4.64
C GLU A 55 -8.64 1.86 4.31
N VAL A 56 -7.97 3.00 4.30
CA VAL A 56 -6.53 3.12 4.09
C VAL A 56 -5.91 3.90 5.23
N ARG A 57 -4.81 3.38 5.78
CA ARG A 57 -3.94 4.07 6.74
C ARG A 57 -2.51 4.02 6.26
N VAL A 58 -1.80 5.13 6.36
CA VAL A 58 -0.36 5.22 6.05
C VAL A 58 0.32 5.95 7.20
N ARG A 59 1.40 5.38 7.72
CA ARG A 59 2.24 6.00 8.76
C ARG A 59 3.71 5.78 8.43
N GLN A 60 4.61 6.60 8.97
CA GLN A 60 6.04 6.35 8.83
C GLN A 60 6.48 5.24 9.80
N ALA A 61 7.36 4.34 9.36
CA ALA A 61 7.98 3.35 10.22
C ALA A 61 8.91 4.02 11.24
N GLY A 62 8.99 3.47 12.46
CA GLY A 62 9.86 3.98 13.52
C GLY A 62 9.36 5.24 14.25
N ASP A 63 8.31 5.90 13.77
CA ASP A 63 7.64 6.95 14.54
C ASP A 63 6.82 6.29 15.67
N ALA A 64 7.40 6.29 16.87
CA ALA A 64 6.76 5.77 18.07
C ALA A 64 5.68 6.72 18.61
N SER A 65 5.53 7.92 18.02
CA SER A 65 4.47 8.83 18.43
C SER A 65 3.15 8.39 17.77
N ASP A 66 2.13 8.11 18.58
CA ASP A 66 0.74 7.90 18.14
C ASP A 66 0.13 9.18 17.49
N VAL A 67 0.94 10.20 17.21
CA VAL A 67 0.51 11.52 16.74
C VAL A 67 0.46 11.54 15.21
N GLY A 68 -0.42 10.68 14.69
CA GLY A 68 -1.04 10.84 13.38
C GLY A 68 -0.49 9.92 12.30
N ASP A 69 -1.37 9.04 11.82
CA ASP A 69 -1.22 8.50 10.47
C ASP A 69 -0.96 9.67 9.51
N ARG A 70 0.07 9.55 8.65
CA ARG A 70 0.32 10.49 7.54
C ARG A 70 -0.90 10.58 6.62
N PHE A 71 -1.69 9.50 6.54
CA PHE A 71 -2.99 9.48 5.92
C PHE A 71 -3.91 8.48 6.63
N GLN A 72 -5.15 8.88 6.91
CA GLN A 72 -6.24 7.97 7.29
C GLN A 72 -7.50 8.36 6.51
N GLY A 73 -8.09 7.41 5.78
CA GLY A 73 -9.26 7.69 4.94
C GLY A 73 -10.10 6.46 4.64
N SER A 74 -11.33 6.73 4.21
CA SER A 74 -12.30 5.72 3.79
C SER A 74 -12.84 6.07 2.41
N PHE A 75 -12.98 5.06 1.56
CA PHE A 75 -13.47 5.16 0.19
C PHE A 75 -14.61 4.19 -0.04
N ASP A 76 -15.54 4.57 -0.91
CA ASP A 76 -16.64 3.70 -1.34
C ASP A 76 -16.10 2.64 -2.33
N THR A 77 -16.50 1.37 -2.16
CA THR A 77 -16.15 0.31 -3.13
C THR A 77 -17.04 0.34 -4.39
N ALA A 78 -18.11 1.14 -4.40
CA ALA A 78 -18.99 1.34 -5.53
C ALA A 78 -18.23 1.98 -6.69
N GLY A 79 -17.74 1.12 -7.58
CA GLY A 79 -16.95 1.51 -8.74
C GLY A 79 -15.45 1.33 -8.56
N LEU A 80 -14.98 0.86 -7.39
CA LEU A 80 -13.61 0.35 -7.25
C LEU A 80 -13.42 -0.82 -8.22
N ARG A 81 -12.30 -0.78 -8.94
CA ARG A 81 -11.85 -1.78 -9.91
C ARG A 81 -10.42 -2.20 -9.65
N ARG A 82 -9.59 -1.27 -9.15
CA ARG A 82 -8.17 -1.49 -8.90
C ARG A 82 -7.72 -0.79 -7.63
N ILE A 83 -6.86 -1.46 -6.89
CA ILE A 83 -6.00 -0.89 -5.86
C ILE A 83 -4.58 -0.95 -6.42
N ASP A 84 -3.93 0.19 -6.61
CA ASP A 84 -2.56 0.34 -7.13
C ASP A 84 -1.71 0.98 -6.05
N VAL A 85 -0.74 0.23 -5.55
CA VAL A 85 0.14 0.63 -4.44
C VAL A 85 1.59 0.63 -4.95
N ARG A 86 2.27 1.76 -4.79
CA ARG A 86 3.70 1.93 -5.04
C ARG A 86 4.33 2.40 -3.73
N LEU A 87 5.15 1.58 -3.06
CA LEU A 87 5.64 1.95 -1.72
C LEU A 87 6.80 2.96 -1.80
N GLY A 88 7.70 2.82 -2.78
CA GLY A 88 8.67 3.87 -3.12
C GLY A 88 10.08 3.46 -2.75
N ASP A 89 10.78 4.30 -1.99
CA ASP A 89 12.07 3.91 -1.39
C ASP A 89 11.92 3.74 0.12
N GLY A 90 12.76 2.91 0.71
CA GLY A 90 12.79 2.61 2.14
C GLY A 90 12.24 1.22 2.44
N ASP A 91 12.46 0.73 3.66
CA ASP A 91 11.98 -0.59 4.07
C ASP A 91 10.50 -0.50 4.46
N ASP A 92 9.60 -0.71 3.51
CA ASP A 92 8.18 -0.52 3.69
C ASP A 92 7.46 -1.77 4.20
N SER A 93 6.28 -1.61 4.79
CA SER A 93 5.39 -2.74 5.07
C SER A 93 3.97 -2.44 4.64
N LEU A 94 3.43 -3.29 3.78
CA LEU A 94 2.06 -3.26 3.30
C LEU A 94 1.25 -4.43 3.86
N SER A 95 0.08 -4.15 4.42
CA SER A 95 -0.93 -5.15 4.77
C SER A 95 -2.23 -4.84 4.06
N VAL A 96 -2.68 -5.75 3.19
CA VAL A 96 -3.95 -5.68 2.49
C VAL A 96 -4.85 -6.81 2.97
N VAL A 97 -5.98 -6.47 3.57
CA VAL A 97 -7.03 -7.43 3.91
C VAL A 97 -8.24 -7.15 3.05
N SER A 98 -8.65 -8.13 2.25
CA SER A 98 -9.80 -8.04 1.36
C SER A 98 -10.86 -9.06 1.74
N ARG A 99 -12.13 -8.64 1.80
CA ARG A 99 -13.26 -9.47 2.21
C ARG A 99 -14.40 -9.46 1.20
N ASP A 100 -15.01 -10.63 1.02
CA ASP A 100 -16.27 -10.84 0.28
C ASP A 100 -16.24 -10.25 -1.15
N ILE A 101 -15.22 -10.59 -1.95
CA ILE A 101 -15.03 -10.05 -3.30
C ILE A 101 -16.21 -10.43 -4.21
N ALA A 102 -17.15 -9.50 -4.42
CA ALA A 102 -18.36 -9.69 -5.20
C ALA A 102 -18.26 -9.09 -6.61
N ARG A 103 -17.21 -8.32 -6.91
CA ARG A 103 -16.97 -7.72 -8.24
C ARG A 103 -15.53 -7.94 -8.71
N PRO A 104 -15.23 -7.73 -10.01
CA PRO A 104 -13.87 -7.75 -10.51
C PRO A 104 -12.98 -6.73 -9.79
N THR A 105 -11.99 -7.23 -9.07
CA THR A 105 -11.05 -6.44 -8.27
C THR A 105 -9.62 -6.85 -8.61
N VAL A 106 -8.78 -5.85 -8.91
CA VAL A 106 -7.34 -6.03 -9.15
C VAL A 106 -6.55 -5.34 -8.05
N ILE A 107 -5.58 -6.03 -7.45
CA ILE A 107 -4.65 -5.45 -6.47
C ILE A 107 -3.25 -5.52 -7.09
N ASP A 108 -2.66 -4.36 -7.35
CA ASP A 108 -1.32 -4.22 -7.93
C ASP A 108 -0.42 -3.54 -6.92
N VAL A 109 0.69 -4.19 -6.58
CA VAL A 109 1.63 -3.73 -5.58
C VAL A 109 3.04 -3.79 -6.15
N ASP A 110 3.78 -2.71 -5.94
CA ASP A 110 5.20 -2.58 -6.22
C ASP A 110 5.86 -2.02 -4.96
N GLY A 111 6.75 -2.79 -4.33
CA GLY A 111 7.50 -2.36 -3.15
C GLY A 111 8.43 -1.21 -3.51
N GLY A 112 9.30 -1.43 -4.48
CA GLY A 112 10.19 -0.39 -5.01
C GLY A 112 11.62 -0.66 -4.59
N ASN A 113 12.26 0.25 -3.86
CA ASN A 113 13.63 0.07 -3.37
C ASN A 113 13.64 -0.07 -1.85
N GLY A 114 14.26 -1.11 -1.31
CA GLY A 114 14.34 -1.35 0.13
C GLY A 114 14.02 -2.80 0.46
N ASP A 115 14.19 -3.20 1.73
CA ASP A 115 13.79 -4.54 2.16
C ASP A 115 12.30 -4.51 2.55
N ASP A 116 11.41 -4.79 1.59
CA ASP A 116 9.97 -4.60 1.77
C ASP A 116 9.24 -5.82 2.34
N THR A 117 8.14 -5.57 3.07
CA THR A 117 7.23 -6.62 3.55
C THR A 117 5.82 -6.41 3.01
N VAL A 118 5.34 -7.33 2.17
CA VAL A 118 3.99 -7.29 1.59
C VAL A 118 3.17 -8.49 2.08
N TYR A 119 2.09 -8.20 2.79
CA TYR A 119 1.10 -9.20 3.21
C TYR A 119 -0.26 -8.92 2.57
N LEU A 120 -0.75 -9.87 1.78
CA LEU A 120 -2.10 -9.85 1.22
C LEU A 120 -2.92 -10.99 1.82
N ARG A 121 -4.10 -10.68 2.33
CA ARG A 121 -5.07 -11.67 2.77
C ARG A 121 -6.43 -11.42 2.13
N ALA A 122 -6.88 -12.35 1.30
CA ALA A 122 -8.24 -12.36 0.77
C ALA A 122 -9.07 -13.45 1.47
N VAL A 123 -10.17 -13.05 2.13
CA VAL A 123 -11.06 -13.99 2.82
C VAL A 123 -12.49 -13.82 2.32
N GLY A 124 -13.20 -14.91 2.11
CA GLY A 124 -14.59 -14.92 1.67
C GLY A 124 -14.73 -15.40 0.23
N ASP A 125 -15.96 -15.40 -0.24
CA ASP A 125 -16.29 -16.04 -1.51
C ASP A 125 -15.95 -15.12 -2.68
N VAL A 126 -15.42 -15.72 -3.75
CA VAL A 126 -15.30 -15.10 -5.08
C VAL A 126 -16.35 -15.79 -5.96
N PRO A 127 -17.57 -15.23 -6.11
CA PRO A 127 -18.64 -15.85 -6.88
C PRO A 127 -18.27 -15.93 -8.37
N ALA A 128 -18.96 -16.79 -9.12
CA ALA A 128 -18.66 -17.06 -10.52
C ALA A 128 -18.65 -15.82 -11.45
N ALA A 129 -19.35 -14.75 -11.07
CA ALA A 129 -19.39 -13.49 -11.82
C ALA A 129 -18.29 -12.48 -11.43
N ALA A 130 -17.52 -12.76 -10.37
CA ALA A 130 -16.43 -11.92 -9.91
C ALA A 130 -15.08 -12.45 -10.39
N SER A 131 -14.05 -11.60 -10.24
CA SER A 131 -12.67 -12.02 -10.41
C SER A 131 -11.79 -11.34 -9.38
N LEU A 132 -10.82 -12.07 -8.85
CA LEU A 132 -9.80 -11.53 -7.97
C LEU A 132 -8.45 -11.72 -8.65
N ALA A 133 -7.79 -10.62 -8.98
CA ALA A 133 -6.43 -10.66 -9.50
C ALA A 133 -5.49 -9.91 -8.57
N PHE A 134 -4.30 -10.44 -8.34
CA PHE A 134 -3.22 -9.67 -7.74
C PHE A 134 -1.87 -9.87 -8.43
N ASP A 135 -1.13 -8.78 -8.54
CA ASP A 135 0.26 -8.72 -8.99
C ASP A 135 1.07 -8.05 -7.87
N LEU A 136 1.91 -8.84 -7.20
CA LEU A 136 2.72 -8.40 -6.06
C LEU A 136 4.19 -8.46 -6.46
N LEU A 137 4.81 -7.28 -6.58
CA LEU A 137 6.22 -7.11 -6.93
C LEU A 137 6.97 -6.53 -5.72
N GLY A 138 8.09 -7.13 -5.35
CA GLY A 138 8.97 -6.65 -4.27
C GLY A 138 9.81 -5.47 -4.74
N GLY A 139 10.64 -5.67 -5.76
CA GLY A 139 11.45 -4.62 -6.37
C GLY A 139 12.94 -4.87 -6.21
N GLU A 140 13.69 -3.88 -5.71
CA GLU A 140 15.10 -3.98 -5.34
C GLU A 140 15.23 -4.12 -3.82
N GLY A 141 15.91 -5.17 -3.35
CA GLY A 141 16.09 -5.42 -1.92
C GLY A 141 15.83 -6.89 -1.58
N ASN A 142 15.86 -7.24 -0.29
CA ASN A 142 15.50 -8.57 0.16
C ASN A 142 14.05 -8.56 0.65
N ASP A 143 13.12 -8.93 -0.24
CA ASP A 143 11.70 -8.74 0.02
C ASP A 143 11.05 -9.94 0.70
N SER A 144 9.97 -9.69 1.44
CA SER A 144 9.10 -10.71 2.04
C SER A 144 7.67 -10.52 1.58
N ILE A 145 7.19 -11.39 0.68
CA ILE A 145 5.86 -11.29 0.10
C ILE A 145 5.05 -12.54 0.44
N THR A 146 3.90 -12.35 1.09
CA THR A 146 2.97 -13.44 1.41
C THR A 146 1.56 -13.10 0.96
N ALA A 147 0.93 -14.01 0.22
CA ALA A 147 -0.49 -13.96 -0.09
C ALA A 147 -1.24 -15.15 0.53
N ASP A 148 -2.34 -14.90 1.22
CA ASP A 148 -3.23 -15.91 1.78
C ASP A 148 -4.65 -15.71 1.25
N VAL A 149 -5.17 -16.68 0.51
CA VAL A 149 -6.50 -16.65 -0.11
C VAL A 149 -7.35 -17.79 0.45
N GLN A 150 -8.46 -17.45 1.11
CA GLN A 150 -9.34 -18.41 1.76
C GLN A 150 -10.82 -18.15 1.40
N GLY A 151 -11.52 -19.15 0.86
CA GLY A 151 -12.97 -19.06 0.58
C GLY A 151 -13.43 -19.95 -0.58
N HIS A 152 -14.69 -19.81 -1.01
CA HIS A 152 -15.17 -20.48 -2.21
C HIS A 152 -14.75 -19.68 -3.44
N LEU A 153 -13.84 -20.22 -4.24
CA LEU A 153 -13.30 -19.55 -5.43
C LEU A 153 -14.02 -20.08 -6.68
N MET A 154 -15.23 -19.55 -6.92
CA MET A 154 -16.05 -19.92 -8.07
C MET A 154 -15.78 -19.04 -9.30
N GLY A 155 -15.23 -17.84 -9.09
CA GLY A 155 -14.85 -16.88 -10.13
C GLY A 155 -13.46 -17.12 -10.69
N VAL A 156 -12.97 -16.14 -11.46
CA VAL A 156 -11.61 -16.18 -12.01
C VAL A 156 -10.63 -15.63 -10.97
N THR A 157 -9.58 -16.38 -10.69
CA THR A 157 -8.47 -15.90 -9.85
C THR A 157 -7.15 -15.92 -10.61
N ASP A 158 -6.41 -14.83 -10.56
CA ASP A 158 -5.09 -14.70 -11.18
C ASP A 158 -4.10 -14.14 -10.16
N PHE A 159 -2.98 -14.85 -9.97
CA PHE A 159 -2.04 -14.59 -8.89
C PHE A 159 -0.64 -14.52 -9.46
N ARG A 160 -0.01 -13.37 -9.31
CA ARG A 160 1.41 -13.17 -9.60
C ARG A 160 2.10 -12.62 -8.37
N ILE A 161 3.22 -13.25 -8.02
CA ILE A 161 4.14 -12.82 -6.97
C ILE A 161 5.55 -12.90 -7.55
N ALA A 162 6.31 -11.82 -7.46
CA ALA A 162 7.72 -11.79 -7.80
C ALA A 162 8.45 -10.94 -6.74
N GLY A 163 9.58 -11.42 -6.23
CA GLY A 163 10.42 -10.63 -5.31
C GLY A 163 11.12 -9.54 -6.10
N GLY A 164 12.18 -9.89 -6.82
CA GLY A 164 12.78 -8.99 -7.80
C GLY A 164 14.29 -9.16 -7.81
N ASN A 165 15.01 -8.08 -7.53
CA ASN A 165 16.45 -8.12 -7.36
C ASN A 165 16.77 -8.28 -5.86
N GLY A 166 17.36 -9.41 -5.47
CA GLY A 166 17.83 -9.65 -4.10
C GLY A 166 17.53 -11.07 -3.64
N ASP A 167 17.67 -11.32 -2.35
CA ASP A 167 17.35 -12.61 -1.74
C ASP A 167 15.93 -12.57 -1.14
N ASP A 168 14.94 -12.95 -1.95
CA ASP A 168 13.52 -12.80 -1.61
C ASP A 168 12.89 -14.03 -0.95
N SER A 169 11.90 -13.77 -0.09
CA SER A 169 11.02 -14.78 0.53
C SER A 169 9.59 -14.63 0.03
N LEU A 170 9.11 -15.64 -0.71
CA LEU A 170 7.77 -15.61 -1.33
C LEU A 170 6.88 -16.74 -0.79
N GLY A 171 5.65 -16.39 -0.42
CA GLY A 171 4.65 -17.32 0.11
C GLY A 171 3.28 -17.15 -0.55
N LEU A 172 2.66 -18.26 -0.93
CA LEU A 172 1.27 -18.30 -1.38
C LEU A 172 0.53 -19.43 -0.67
N SER A 173 -0.55 -19.09 0.01
CA SER A 173 -1.50 -20.01 0.63
C SER A 173 -2.84 -19.90 -0.09
N LEU A 174 -3.37 -21.04 -0.52
CA LEU A 174 -4.68 -21.14 -1.16
C LEU A 174 -5.52 -22.20 -0.44
N VAL A 175 -6.56 -21.75 0.25
CA VAL A 175 -7.50 -22.60 0.97
C VAL A 175 -8.87 -22.45 0.33
N ALA A 176 -9.10 -23.25 -0.71
CA ALA A 176 -10.41 -23.35 -1.35
C ALA A 176 -11.38 -24.13 -0.44
N LEU A 177 -12.50 -23.51 -0.11
CA LEU A 177 -13.60 -24.17 0.60
C LEU A 177 -14.50 -24.88 -0.42
N SER A 178 -14.92 -26.10 -0.07
CA SER A 178 -15.76 -26.98 -0.89
C SER A 178 -17.21 -26.94 -0.47
#